data_AF-A0A7W7YGI3-F1
#
_entry.id   AF-A0A7W7YGI3-F1
#
_cell.length_a   1.000
_cell.length_b   1.000
_cell.length_c   1.000
_cell.angle_alpha   90.00
_cell.angle_beta   90.00
_cell.angle_gamma   90.00
#
_symmetry.space_group_name_H-M   'P 1'
#
loop_
_entity.id
_entity.type
_entity.pdbx_description
1 polymer ?
#
loop_
_entity_poly.entity_id
_entity_poly.type
_entity_poly.pdbx_seq_one_letter_code
_entity_poly.pdbx_strand_id
1 'polypeptide(L)'
;MNLRELLTVEQTFDFCRPGVRMLVLSPTLMMPDGWSTRGWSEREEPVTMVRPDGSALSATAQICVTHLNIRDPDVPIKARWPITIWLTDRTEDEVQVGSKILADPAVCAAIFGEDSSVT
;
A
#
# COMPACT_ATOMS: atom_id res chain seq x y z
N MET A 1 -13.98 9.29 11.55
CA MET A 1 -13.31 8.00 11.29
C MET A 1 -11.90 8.09 11.84
N ASN A 2 -11.48 7.11 12.66
CA ASN A 2 -10.13 7.07 13.20
C ASN A 2 -9.23 6.40 12.16
N LEU A 3 -8.59 7.17 11.28
CA LEU A 3 -7.71 6.62 10.25
C LEU A 3 -6.31 6.41 10.83
N ARG A 4 -5.62 5.37 10.37
CA ARG A 4 -4.25 5.07 10.77
C ARG A 4 -3.30 5.13 9.59
N GLU A 5 -2.07 5.58 9.84
CA GLU A 5 -1.01 5.60 8.84
C GLU A 5 -0.66 4.18 8.39
N LEU A 6 -0.72 3.97 7.07
CA LEU A 6 -0.34 2.75 6.39
C LEU A 6 1.10 2.84 5.83
N LEU A 7 1.45 3.97 5.23
CA LEU A 7 2.83 4.29 4.86
C LEU A 7 3.05 5.78 4.67
N THR A 8 4.31 6.19 4.68
CA THR A 8 4.76 7.47 4.15
C THR A 8 5.38 7.23 2.77
N VAL A 9 4.93 7.97 1.76
CA VAL A 9 5.36 7.85 0.36
C VAL A 9 6.80 8.34 0.24
N GLU A 10 7.72 7.45 -0.11
CA GLU A 10 9.11 7.77 -0.37
C GLU A 10 9.38 7.98 -1.86
N GLN A 11 8.69 7.21 -2.71
CA GLN A 11 8.77 7.28 -4.16
C GLN A 11 7.44 6.85 -4.78
N THR A 12 7.21 7.29 -6.01
CA THR A 12 6.07 6.89 -6.83
C THR A 12 6.56 6.39 -8.18
N PHE A 13 5.81 5.47 -8.79
CA PHE A 13 6.07 5.00 -10.14
C PHE A 13 4.75 4.93 -10.92
N ASP A 14 4.62 5.73 -11.97
CA ASP A 14 3.48 5.65 -12.89
C ASP A 14 3.60 4.38 -13.75
N PHE A 15 2.61 3.50 -13.64
CA PHE A 15 2.44 2.37 -14.52
C PHE A 15 1.25 2.61 -15.44
N CYS A 16 1.57 3.07 -16.64
CA CYS A 16 0.60 3.32 -17.71
C CYS A 16 0.73 2.28 -18.83
N ARG A 17 -0.37 1.58 -19.12
CA ARG A 17 -0.57 0.72 -20.30
C ARG A 17 -1.96 0.96 -20.90
N PRO A 18 -2.23 0.59 -22.16
CA PRO A 18 -3.58 0.69 -22.70
C PRO A 18 -4.62 0.05 -21.79
N GLY A 19 -5.59 0.84 -21.32
CA GLY A 19 -6.66 0.40 -20.42
C GLY A 19 -6.29 0.25 -18.94
N VAL A 20 -5.04 0.53 -18.53
CA VAL A 20 -4.58 0.40 -17.14
C VAL A 20 -3.70 1.58 -16.78
N ARG A 21 -4.10 2.33 -15.74
CA ARG A 21 -3.27 3.36 -15.12
C ARG A 21 -3.27 3.12 -13.62
N MET A 22 -2.08 3.05 -13.04
CA MET A 22 -1.93 2.91 -11.60
C MET A 22 -0.65 3.62 -11.16
N LEU A 23 -0.73 4.28 -10.02
CA LEU A 23 0.42 4.91 -9.38
C LEU A 23 0.94 4.01 -8.27
N VAL A 24 2.07 3.36 -8.49
CA VAL A 24 2.69 2.46 -7.50
C VAL A 24 3.40 3.29 -6.45
N LEU A 25 3.13 3.01 -5.17
CA LEU A 25 3.76 3.69 -4.04
C LEU A 25 4.92 2.87 -3.47
N SER A 26 5.95 3.57 -3.02
CA SER A 26 7.08 3.04 -2.24
C SER A 26 7.11 3.70 -0.86
N PRO A 27 7.50 2.98 0.22
CA PRO A 27 8.02 1.62 0.22
C PRO A 27 6.93 0.55 0.02
N THR A 28 7.35 -0.64 -0.40
CA THR A 28 6.50 -1.82 -0.35
C THR A 28 6.48 -2.39 1.07
N LEU A 29 5.40 -3.04 1.47
CA LEU A 29 5.27 -3.61 2.81
C LEU A 29 5.55 -5.11 2.78
N MET A 30 6.24 -5.60 3.81
CA MET A 30 6.50 -7.04 3.92
C MET A 30 5.23 -7.77 4.33
N MET A 31 4.93 -8.88 3.66
CA MET A 31 3.82 -9.76 4.06
C MET A 31 4.03 -10.21 5.52
N PRO A 32 3.06 -10.11 6.44
CA PRO A 32 3.24 -10.60 7.80
C PRO A 32 3.21 -12.14 7.83
N ASP A 33 3.66 -12.72 8.93
CA ASP A 33 3.65 -14.18 9.08
C ASP A 33 2.22 -14.72 9.22
N GLY A 34 1.95 -15.89 8.62
CA GLY A 34 0.62 -16.49 8.63
C GLY A 34 -0.44 -15.74 7.81
N TRP A 35 -0.04 -14.80 6.94
CA TRP A 35 -0.94 -14.00 6.09
C TRP A 35 -2.04 -14.79 5.39
N SER A 36 -1.69 -15.92 4.75
CA SER A 36 -2.65 -16.78 4.04
C SER A 36 -3.66 -17.46 4.98
N THR A 37 -3.31 -17.67 6.24
CA THR A 37 -4.19 -18.26 7.25
C THR A 37 -5.10 -17.24 7.94
N ARG A 38 -4.82 -15.94 7.78
CA ARG A 38 -5.63 -14.83 8.33
C ARG A 38 -6.75 -14.39 7.38
N GLY A 39 -6.97 -15.11 6.28
CA GLY A 39 -8.07 -14.85 5.34
C GLY A 39 -7.93 -13.55 4.55
N TRP A 40 -6.72 -13.00 4.45
CA TRP A 40 -6.49 -11.80 3.65
C TRP A 40 -6.48 -12.13 2.15
N SER A 41 -7.11 -11.26 1.36
CA SER A 41 -7.07 -11.27 -0.10
C SER A 41 -6.79 -9.86 -0.63
N GLU A 42 -6.34 -9.78 -1.87
CA GLU A 42 -6.22 -8.52 -2.59
C GLU A 42 -7.57 -7.79 -2.60
N ARG A 43 -7.53 -6.47 -2.44
CA ARG A 43 -8.74 -5.66 -2.34
C ARG A 43 -8.48 -4.19 -2.64
N GLU A 44 -9.53 -3.51 -3.07
CA GLU A 44 -9.59 -2.06 -3.20
C GLU A 44 -10.09 -1.45 -1.89
N GLU A 45 -9.42 -0.40 -1.44
CA GLU A 45 -9.75 0.30 -0.19
C GLU A 45 -9.79 1.81 -0.42
N PRO A 46 -10.81 2.52 0.13
CA PRO A 46 -10.74 3.96 0.21
C PRO A 46 -9.66 4.37 1.22
N VAL A 47 -8.78 5.28 0.82
CA VAL A 47 -7.72 5.81 1.67
C VAL A 47 -7.76 7.34 1.67
N THR A 48 -7.15 7.93 2.70
CA THR A 48 -6.89 9.37 2.74
C THR A 48 -5.40 9.61 2.60
N MET A 49 -5.01 10.37 1.58
CA MET A 49 -3.65 10.87 1.44
C MET A 49 -3.54 12.22 2.13
N VAL A 50 -2.59 12.37 3.04
CA VAL A 50 -2.22 13.65 3.64
C VAL A 50 -0.89 14.09 3.05
N ARG A 51 -0.89 15.23 2.36
CA ARG A 51 0.31 15.82 1.76
C ARG A 51 1.25 16.40 2.82
N PRO A 52 2.52 16.67 2.47
CA PRO A 52 3.47 17.31 3.37
C PRO A 52 3.02 18.69 3.89
N ASP A 53 2.20 19.41 3.12
CA ASP A 53 1.61 20.71 3.52
C ASP A 53 0.42 20.56 4.49
N GLY A 54 0.04 19.32 4.84
CA GLY A 54 -1.09 19.00 5.71
C GLY A 54 -2.44 18.94 5.01
N SER A 55 -2.52 19.26 3.71
CA SER A 55 -3.75 19.10 2.95
C SER A 55 -4.09 17.62 2.75
N ALA A 56 -5.37 17.28 2.71
CA ALA A 56 -5.83 15.91 2.58
C ALA A 56 -6.68 15.71 1.33
N LEU A 57 -6.57 14.52 0.73
CA LEU A 57 -7.37 14.07 -0.40
C LEU A 57 -7.82 12.62 -0.20
N SER A 58 -9.02 12.30 -0.67
CA SER A 58 -9.45 10.92 -0.82
C SER A 58 -8.79 10.28 -2.04
N ALA A 59 -8.48 8.99 -1.95
CA ALA A 59 -7.99 8.18 -3.06
C ALA A 59 -8.48 6.72 -2.92
N THR A 60 -8.35 5.96 -3.99
CA THR A 60 -8.62 4.50 -4.00
C THR A 60 -7.30 3.76 -4.10
N ALA A 61 -7.01 2.93 -3.10
CA ALA A 61 -5.83 2.09 -3.06
C ALA A 61 -6.17 0.66 -3.45
N GLN A 62 -5.55 0.13 -4.50
CA GLN A 62 -5.45 -1.31 -4.73
C GLN A 62 -4.31 -1.84 -3.87
N ILE A 63 -4.62 -2.77 -2.98
CA ILE A 63 -3.64 -3.45 -2.11
C ILE A 63 -3.52 -4.89 -2.59
N CYS A 64 -2.33 -5.29 -3.02
CA CYS A 64 -2.07 -6.57 -3.66
C CYS A 64 -0.73 -7.16 -3.26
N VAL A 65 -0.57 -8.47 -3.39
CA VAL A 65 0.72 -9.15 -3.19
C VAL A 65 1.37 -9.29 -4.56
N THR A 66 2.46 -8.56 -4.78
CA THR A 66 3.11 -8.55 -6.09
C THR A 66 4.31 -9.48 -6.09
N HIS A 67 4.37 -10.41 -7.05
CA HIS A 67 5.58 -11.18 -7.28
C HIS A 67 6.62 -10.33 -8.04
N LEU A 68 7.67 -9.93 -7.34
CA LEU A 68 8.80 -9.22 -7.93
C LEU A 68 9.79 -10.22 -8.53
N ASN A 69 10.15 -9.99 -9.80
CA ASN A 69 11.14 -10.81 -10.51
C ASN A 69 12.57 -10.45 -10.09
N ILE A 70 12.92 -10.73 -8.83
CA ILE A 70 14.26 -10.51 -8.27
C ILE A 70 15.15 -11.69 -8.64
N ARG A 71 16.19 -11.45 -9.43
CA ARG A 71 17.10 -12.50 -9.91
C ARG A 71 18.18 -12.87 -8.90
N ASP A 72 18.49 -11.98 -7.97
CA ASP A 72 19.49 -12.17 -6.94
C ASP A 72 19.07 -13.34 -6.00
N PRO A 73 19.85 -14.44 -5.94
CA PRO A 73 19.54 -15.59 -5.10
C PRO A 73 19.66 -15.31 -3.61
N ASP A 74 20.41 -14.29 -3.21
CA ASP A 74 20.64 -13.97 -1.79
C ASP A 74 19.47 -13.18 -1.17
N VAL A 75 18.55 -12.69 -2.00
CA VAL A 75 17.33 -12.01 -1.54
C VAL A 75 16.34 -13.04 -0.95
N PRO A 76 15.91 -12.87 0.32
CA PRO A 76 14.96 -13.77 0.96
C PRO A 76 13.68 -13.95 0.14
N ILE A 77 13.15 -15.18 0.10
CA ILE A 77 11.92 -15.51 -0.65
C ILE A 77 10.79 -14.53 -0.32
N LYS A 78 10.63 -14.18 0.95
CA LYS A 78 9.58 -13.27 1.44
C LYS A 78 9.67 -11.86 0.82
N ALA A 79 10.87 -11.37 0.52
CA ALA A 79 11.07 -10.07 -0.10
C ALA A 79 10.69 -10.04 -1.60
N ARG A 80 10.43 -11.21 -2.20
CA ARG A 80 9.95 -11.35 -3.58
C ARG A 80 8.44 -11.24 -3.69
N TRP A 81 7.73 -11.28 -2.56
CA TRP A 81 6.27 -11.22 -2.48
C TRP A 81 5.81 -10.11 -1.51
N PRO A 82 6.24 -8.85 -1.71
CA PRO A 82 5.76 -7.78 -0.87
C PRO A 82 4.31 -7.43 -1.20
N ILE A 83 3.67 -6.79 -0.23
CA ILE A 83 2.43 -6.06 -0.42
C ILE A 83 2.77 -4.73 -1.09
N THR A 84 2.17 -4.51 -2.24
CA THR A 84 2.26 -3.24 -2.97
C THR A 84 0.95 -2.49 -2.84
N ILE A 85 1.05 -1.17 -2.79
CA ILE A 85 -0.10 -0.26 -2.75
C ILE A 85 -0.06 0.59 -4.02
N TRP A 86 -1.15 0.57 -4.77
CA TRP A 86 -1.30 1.33 -6.00
C TRP A 86 -2.49 2.27 -5.86
N LEU A 87 -2.33 3.55 -6.23
CA LEU A 87 -3.47 4.46 -6.35
C LEU A 87 -4.03 4.37 -7.76
N THR A 88 -5.32 4.07 -7.89
CA THR A 88 -5.97 3.86 -9.19
C THR A 88 -6.67 5.12 -9.73
N ASP A 89 -6.80 6.14 -8.89
CA ASP A 89 -7.50 7.39 -9.19
C ASP A 89 -6.62 8.65 -8.96
N ARG A 90 -5.31 8.47 -8.79
CA ARG A 90 -4.33 9.55 -8.55
C ARG A 90 -3.16 9.50 -9.52
N THR A 91 -2.49 10.64 -9.64
CA THR A 91 -1.33 10.87 -10.51
C THR A 91 -0.09 11.26 -9.71
N GLU A 92 1.10 11.13 -10.30
CA GLU A 92 2.36 11.56 -9.68
C GLU A 92 2.33 13.04 -9.26
N ASP A 93 1.73 13.92 -10.07
CA ASP A 93 1.64 15.36 -9.79
C ASP A 93 0.80 15.65 -8.52
N GLU A 94 -0.15 14.78 -8.20
CA GLU A 94 -1.00 14.93 -7.01
C GLU A 94 -0.35 14.37 -5.75
N VAL A 95 0.54 13.38 -5.89
CA VAL A 95 1.09 12.55 -4.81
C VAL A 95 2.56 12.89 -4.59
N GLN A 96 2.80 13.77 -3.63
CA GLN A 96 4.14 14.24 -3.33
C GLN A 96 4.87 13.24 -2.43
N VAL A 97 6.19 13.08 -2.64
CA VAL A 97 7.06 12.42 -1.67
C VAL A 97 6.90 13.08 -0.29
N GLY A 98 6.84 12.25 0.75
CA GLY A 98 6.51 12.65 2.12
C GLY A 98 5.01 12.63 2.43
N SER A 99 4.14 12.39 1.46
CA SER A 99 2.70 12.21 1.72
C SER A 99 2.46 10.96 2.58
N LYS A 100 1.48 11.02 3.47
CA LYS A 100 1.06 9.89 4.30
C LYS A 100 -0.19 9.27 3.72
N ILE A 101 -0.21 7.96 3.56
CA ILE A 101 -1.41 7.20 3.22
C ILE A 101 -2.04 6.72 4.51
N LEU A 102 -3.28 7.11 4.76
CA LEU A 102 -4.07 6.71 5.90
C LEU A 102 -5.20 5.79 5.45
N ALA A 103 -5.37 4.68 6.15
CA ALA A 103 -6.40 3.69 5.87
C ALA A 103 -7.23 3.39 7.13
N ASP A 104 -8.29 2.60 6.96
CA ASP A 104 -9.04 2.07 8.10
C ASP A 104 -8.12 1.25 9.02
N PRO A 105 -8.27 1.34 10.36
CA PRO A 105 -7.46 0.57 11.30
C PRO A 105 -7.49 -0.94 11.05
N ALA A 106 -8.60 -1.51 10.59
CA ALA A 106 -8.69 -2.92 10.27
C ALA A 106 -7.84 -3.30 9.04
N VAL A 107 -7.69 -2.37 8.08
CA VAL A 107 -6.77 -2.54 6.93
C VAL A 107 -5.33 -2.55 7.42
N CYS A 108 -4.97 -1.57 8.27
CA CYS A 108 -3.63 -1.49 8.84
C CYS A 108 -3.30 -2.72 9.70
N ALA A 109 -4.22 -3.13 10.57
CA ALA A 109 -4.04 -4.30 11.42
C ALA A 109 -3.83 -5.58 10.60
N ALA A 110 -4.62 -5.75 9.53
CA ALA A 110 -4.42 -6.85 8.61
C ALA A 110 -3.01 -6.82 8.02
N ILE A 111 -2.62 -5.70 7.40
CA ILE A 111 -1.32 -5.52 6.72
C ILE A 111 -0.12 -5.70 7.66
N PHE A 112 -0.20 -5.15 8.86
CA PHE A 112 0.88 -5.22 9.85
C PHE A 112 0.84 -6.50 10.71
N GLY A 113 -0.15 -7.38 10.50
CA GLY A 113 -0.27 -8.63 11.25
C GLY A 113 -0.66 -8.44 12.71
N GLU A 114 -1.28 -7.33 13.05
CA GLU A 114 -1.75 -7.03 14.39
C GLU A 114 -3.10 -7.71 14.65
N ASP A 115 -3.38 -8.06 15.90
CA ASP A 115 -4.69 -8.58 16.28
C ASP A 115 -5.70 -7.43 16.30
N SER A 116 -6.81 -7.58 15.56
CA SER A 116 -7.87 -6.57 15.47
C SER A 116 -8.66 -6.34 16.77
N SER A 117 -8.20 -6.88 17.89
CA SER A 117 -8.80 -6.74 19.21
C SER A 117 -8.33 -5.45 19.90
N VAL A 118 -8.76 -4.30 19.37
CA VAL A 118 -8.82 -3.05 20.16
C VAL A 118 -10.14 -2.35 19.83
N THR A 119 -11.16 -2.66 20.63
CA THR A 119 -12.33 -1.80 20.87
C THR A 119 -12.11 -0.98 22.12
#